data_AF-A0AB73IL53-F1
#
_entry.id   AF-A0AB73IL53-F1
#
_cell.length_a   1.000
_cell.length_b   1.000
_cell.length_c   1.000
_cell.angle_alpha   90.00
_cell.angle_beta   90.00
_cell.angle_gamma   90.00
#
_symmetry.space_group_name_H-M   'P 1'
#
loop_
_entity.id
_entity.type
_entity.pdbx_description
1 polymer ?
#
loop_
_entity_poly.entity_id
_entity_poly.type
_entity_poly.pdbx_seq_one_letter_code
_entity_poly.pdbx_strand_id
1 'polypeptide(L)'
;MKRLSGVISAMGLGLLVAWFFGYVTSHIDWPRGKGAIHGCYEIDHCDVPWWLLAVFISWFFGPALVYGGVAFIGIGKRWSFTRWTVTLSALTLATGCAYFSWYAFRFLA
;
A
#
# COMPACT_ATOMS: atom_id res chain seq x y z
N MET A 1 9.55 11.32 -23.77
CA MET A 1 9.85 11.71 -22.37
C MET A 1 8.63 12.04 -21.52
N LYS A 2 7.57 12.69 -22.04
CA LYS A 2 6.37 13.05 -21.25
C LYS A 2 5.64 11.87 -20.58
N ARG A 3 5.62 10.69 -21.22
CA ARG A 3 4.99 9.47 -20.65
C ARG A 3 5.74 8.91 -19.45
N LEU A 4 7.07 8.91 -19.49
CA LEU A 4 7.93 8.43 -18.39
C LEU A 4 7.79 9.34 -17.16
N SER A 5 7.82 10.66 -17.36
CA SER A 5 7.61 11.61 -16.27
C SER A 5 6.25 11.39 -15.58
N GLY A 6 5.17 11.20 -16.34
CA GLY A 6 3.85 10.92 -15.75
C GLY A 6 3.79 9.61 -14.96
N VAL A 7 4.48 8.56 -15.42
CA VAL A 7 4.58 7.28 -14.70
C VAL A 7 5.37 7.45 -13.40
N ILE A 8 6.54 8.10 -13.45
CA ILE A 8 7.37 8.35 -12.27
C ILE A 8 6.61 9.18 -11.24
N SER A 9 5.90 10.23 -11.68
CA SER A 9 5.05 11.02 -10.80
C SER A 9 3.96 10.17 -10.15
N ALA A 10 3.30 9.29 -10.90
CA ALA A 10 2.28 8.40 -10.35
C ALA A 10 2.87 7.37 -9.35
N MET A 11 4.07 6.83 -9.63
CA MET A 11 4.77 5.96 -8.69
C MET A 11 5.10 6.70 -7.39
N GLY A 12 5.60 7.93 -7.48
CA GLY A 12 5.84 8.80 -6.31
C GLY A 12 4.55 9.06 -5.52
N LEU A 13 3.43 9.29 -6.22
CA LEU A 13 2.12 9.45 -5.61
C LEU A 13 1.67 8.17 -4.89
N GLY A 14 1.87 6.99 -5.49
CA GLY A 14 1.61 5.70 -4.85
C GLY A 14 2.46 5.48 -3.59
N LEU A 15 3.75 5.85 -3.61
CA LEU A 15 4.61 5.82 -2.42
C LEU A 15 4.14 6.78 -1.33
N LEU A 16 3.70 7.99 -1.69
CA LEU A 16 3.18 8.96 -0.72
C LEU A 16 1.89 8.45 -0.07
N VAL A 17 1.00 7.83 -0.85
CA VAL A 17 -0.23 7.22 -0.32
C VAL A 17 0.10 6.05 0.62
N ALA A 18 1.03 5.18 0.22
CA ALA A 18 1.52 4.07 1.04
C ALA A 18 2.12 4.57 2.37
N TRP A 19 2.99 5.59 2.30
CA TRP A 19 3.58 6.22 3.47
C TRP A 19 2.54 6.87 4.36
N PHE A 20 1.59 7.63 3.79
CA PHE A 20 0.52 8.29 4.54
C PHE A 20 -0.33 7.29 5.32
N PHE A 21 -0.81 6.22 4.67
CA PHE A 21 -1.59 5.20 5.37
C PHE A 21 -0.76 4.42 6.39
N GLY A 22 0.51 4.09 6.10
CA GLY A 22 1.43 3.50 7.07
C GLY A 22 1.67 4.39 8.29
N TYR A 23 1.80 5.70 8.07
CA TYR A 23 1.95 6.68 9.13
C TYR A 23 0.69 6.79 9.98
N VAL A 24 -0.48 6.99 9.35
CA VAL A 24 -1.77 7.09 10.05
C VAL A 24 -2.04 5.83 10.87
N THR A 25 -1.88 4.66 10.26
CA THR A 25 -2.13 3.38 10.95
C THR A 25 -1.13 3.11 12.07
N SER A 26 0.11 3.60 12.01
CA SER A 26 1.06 3.46 13.13
C SER A 26 0.80 4.42 14.29
N HIS A 27 0.09 5.54 14.06
CA HIS A 27 -0.23 6.55 15.07
C HIS A 27 -1.64 6.41 15.67
N ILE A 28 -2.45 5.48 15.15
CA ILE A 28 -3.73 5.13 15.77
C ILE A 28 -3.46 4.21 16.95
N ASP A 29 -3.99 4.58 18.13
CA ASP A 29 -4.05 3.71 19.30
C ASP A 29 -5.07 2.60 19.06
N TRP A 30 -4.64 1.57 18.34
CA TRP A 30 -5.45 0.39 18.07
C TRP A 30 -5.78 -0.29 19.40
N PRO A 31 -7.08 -0.59 19.68
CA PRO A 31 -7.42 -1.37 20.85
C PRO A 31 -6.60 -2.67 20.89
N ARG A 32 -6.19 -3.11 22.09
CA ARG A 32 -5.41 -4.34 22.21
C ARG A 32 -6.30 -5.52 21.84
N GLY A 33 -6.07 -6.12 20.67
CA GLY A 33 -6.70 -7.38 20.26
C GLY A 33 -6.44 -8.49 21.29
N LYS A 34 -7.28 -9.53 21.28
CA LYS A 34 -7.19 -10.66 22.20
C LYS A 34 -5.91 -11.47 21.93
N GLY A 35 -4.81 -11.07 22.56
CA GLY A 35 -3.52 -11.76 22.44
C GLY A 35 -2.81 -11.52 21.11
N ALA A 36 -1.51 -11.79 21.08
CA ALA A 36 -0.76 -11.80 19.84
C ALA A 36 -1.21 -12.99 18.99
N ILE A 37 -1.87 -12.73 17.85
CA ILE A 37 -2.36 -13.78 16.94
C ILE A 37 -1.21 -14.60 16.34
N HIS A 38 0.01 -14.08 16.38
CA HIS A 38 1.20 -14.79 15.96
C HIS A 38 2.32 -14.58 17.01
N GLY A 39 3.15 -15.62 17.22
CA GLY A 39 4.19 -15.69 18.26
C GLY A 39 5.30 -14.65 18.16
N CYS A 40 6.50 -14.98 18.63
CA CYS A 40 7.66 -14.07 18.64
C CYS A 40 7.98 -13.52 17.23
N TYR A 41 7.88 -12.20 17.06
CA TYR A 41 8.08 -11.45 15.79
C TYR A 41 9.28 -10.51 15.84
N GLU A 42 10.11 -10.60 16.89
CA GLU A 42 11.36 -9.86 16.93
C GLU A 42 12.31 -10.45 15.89
N ILE A 43 12.60 -9.65 14.86
CA ILE A 43 13.42 -10.02 13.70
C ILE A 43 14.82 -10.48 14.14
N ASP A 44 15.31 -9.96 15.27
CA ASP A 44 16.63 -10.30 15.82
C ASP A 44 16.62 -11.54 16.73
N HIS A 45 15.45 -12.00 17.19
CA HIS A 45 15.34 -13.08 18.18
C HIS A 45 14.63 -14.33 17.66
N CYS A 46 13.93 -14.25 16.53
CA CYS A 46 13.14 -15.35 15.99
C CYS A 46 13.46 -15.64 14.53
N ASP A 47 13.37 -16.91 14.14
CA ASP A 47 13.67 -17.39 12.79
C ASP A 47 12.57 -16.94 11.83
N VAL A 48 12.68 -15.71 11.33
CA VAL A 48 11.70 -15.09 10.46
C VAL A 48 11.87 -15.66 9.05
N PRO A 49 10.83 -16.29 8.47
CA PRO A 49 10.96 -16.88 7.16
C PRO A 49 11.16 -15.79 6.09
N TRP A 50 12.07 -16.05 5.14
CA TRP A 50 12.49 -15.07 4.12
C TRP A 50 11.33 -14.48 3.29
N TRP A 51 10.23 -15.21 3.12
CA TRP A 51 9.06 -14.74 2.39
C TRP A 51 8.37 -13.56 3.08
N LEU A 52 8.52 -13.41 4.41
CA LEU A 52 7.97 -12.29 5.14
C LEU A 52 8.62 -10.96 4.72
N LEU A 53 9.93 -10.98 4.42
CA LEU A 53 10.62 -9.82 3.84
C LEU A 53 10.04 -9.45 2.48
N ALA A 54 9.73 -10.43 1.63
CA ALA A 54 9.09 -10.18 0.35
C ALA A 54 7.70 -9.56 0.52
N VAL A 55 6.93 -10.00 1.52
CA VAL A 55 5.65 -9.38 1.88
C VAL A 55 5.84 -7.93 2.29
N PHE A 56 6.80 -7.61 3.17
CA PHE A 56 7.10 -6.23 3.57
C PHE A 56 7.49 -5.33 2.39
N ILE A 57 8.38 -5.82 1.52
CA ILE A 57 8.80 -5.09 0.31
C ILE A 57 7.58 -4.84 -0.60
N SER A 58 6.77 -5.87 -0.82
CA SER A 58 5.56 -5.75 -1.66
C SER A 58 4.52 -4.82 -1.05
N TRP A 59 4.41 -4.79 0.28
CA TRP A 59 3.51 -3.90 1.00
C TRP A 59 3.92 -2.44 0.82
N PHE A 60 5.22 -2.16 0.90
CA PHE A 60 5.75 -0.81 0.79
C PHE A 60 5.81 -0.29 -0.66
N PHE A 61 6.32 -1.10 -1.59
CA PHE A 61 6.52 -0.69 -2.99
C PHE A 61 5.35 -1.06 -3.91
N GLY A 62 4.45 -1.96 -3.49
CA GLY A 62 3.31 -2.41 -4.27
C GLY A 62 2.42 -1.26 -4.75
N PRO A 63 1.99 -0.32 -3.88
CA PRO A 63 1.21 0.83 -4.31
C PRO A 63 1.91 1.67 -5.38
N ALA A 64 3.23 1.87 -5.25
CA ALA A 64 4.02 2.60 -6.25
C ALA A 64 3.95 1.94 -7.63
N LEU A 65 4.16 0.62 -7.69
CA LEU A 65 4.13 -0.15 -8.92
C LEU A 65 2.73 -0.15 -9.56
N VAL A 66 1.67 -0.31 -8.76
CA VAL A 66 0.29 -0.31 -9.24
C VAL A 66 -0.07 1.06 -9.82
N TYR A 67 0.22 2.15 -9.11
CA TYR A 67 -0.06 3.51 -9.61
C TYR A 67 0.74 3.82 -10.88
N GLY A 68 2.01 3.43 -10.92
CA GLY A 68 2.85 3.56 -12.11
C GLY A 68 2.31 2.80 -13.32
N GLY A 69 1.91 1.54 -13.12
CA GLY A 69 1.31 0.70 -14.16
C GLY A 69 -0.02 1.25 -14.68
N VAL A 70 -0.91 1.69 -13.79
CA VAL A 70 -2.17 2.34 -14.18
C VAL A 70 -1.89 3.63 -14.94
N ALA A 71 -0.91 4.43 -14.51
CA ALA A 71 -0.55 5.64 -15.21
C ALA A 71 0.02 5.38 -16.61
N PHE A 72 0.85 4.35 -16.77
CA PHE A 72 1.39 3.94 -18.07
C PHE A 72 0.27 3.61 -19.06
N ILE A 73 -0.73 2.84 -18.61
CA ILE A 73 -1.90 2.45 -19.40
C ILE A 73 -2.80 3.66 -19.67
N GLY A 74 -3.13 4.45 -18.66
CA GLY A 74 -4.05 5.59 -18.75
C GLY A 74 -3.52 6.69 -19.66
N ILE A 75 -2.22 7.01 -19.58
CA ILE A 75 -1.57 7.96 -20.49
C ILE A 75 -1.54 7.39 -21.92
N GLY A 76 -1.31 6.08 -22.07
CA GLY A 76 -1.30 5.42 -23.38
C GLY A 76 -2.65 5.40 -24.08
N LYS A 77 -3.71 5.16 -23.32
CA LYS A 77 -5.09 5.14 -23.81
C LYS A 77 -5.76 6.52 -23.78
N ARG A 78 -5.03 7.60 -23.45
CA ARG A 78 -5.52 8.98 -23.34
C ARG A 78 -6.86 9.07 -22.59
N TRP A 79 -6.88 8.53 -21.38
CA TRP A 79 -8.10 8.53 -20.55
C TRP A 79 -8.64 9.94 -20.32
N SER A 80 -9.97 10.05 -20.27
CA SER A 80 -10.64 11.28 -19.87
C SER A 80 -10.33 11.62 -18.42
N PHE A 81 -10.43 12.92 -18.08
CA PHE A 81 -10.19 13.41 -16.72
C PHE A 81 -11.08 12.69 -15.69
N THR A 82 -12.36 12.46 -16.01
CA THR A 82 -13.28 11.70 -15.15
C THR A 82 -12.76 10.30 -14.83
N ARG A 83 -12.24 9.59 -15.84
CA ARG A 83 -11.71 8.23 -15.64
C ARG A 83 -10.45 8.24 -14.79
N TRP A 84 -9.62 9.27 -14.92
CA TRP A 84 -8.46 9.48 -14.04
C TRP A 84 -8.89 9.68 -12.58
N THR A 85 -9.81 10.60 -12.33
CA THR A 85 -10.31 10.87 -10.98
C THR A 85 -10.90 9.62 -10.35
N VAL A 86 -11.81 8.92 -11.05
CA VAL A 86 -12.43 7.70 -10.54
C VAL A 86 -11.39 6.62 -10.24
N THR A 87 -10.42 6.40 -11.15
CA THR A 87 -9.42 5.35 -10.96
C THR A 87 -8.46 5.70 -9.81
N LEU A 88 -8.00 6.95 -9.71
CA LEU A 88 -7.13 7.37 -8.62
C LEU A 88 -7.85 7.31 -7.26
N SER A 89 -9.11 7.74 -7.20
CA SER A 89 -9.93 7.60 -5.99
C SER A 89 -10.09 6.14 -5.58
N ALA A 90 -10.40 5.25 -6.53
CA ALA A 90 -10.52 3.81 -6.28
C ALA A 90 -9.21 3.19 -5.79
N LEU A 91 -8.07 3.55 -6.40
CA LEU A 91 -6.75 3.08 -5.97
C LEU A 91 -6.40 3.56 -4.57
N THR A 92 -6.70 4.81 -4.24
CA THR A 92 -6.42 5.37 -2.90
C THR A 92 -7.26 4.67 -1.84
N LEU A 93 -8.55 4.45 -2.12
CA LEU A 93 -9.43 3.68 -1.23
C LEU A 93 -8.94 2.24 -1.07
N ALA A 94 -8.60 1.56 -2.15
CA ALA A 94 -8.08 0.19 -2.11
C ALA A 94 -6.78 0.10 -1.31
N THR A 95 -5.87 1.06 -1.47
CA THR A 95 -4.61 1.13 -0.71
C THR A 95 -4.90 1.35 0.77
N GLY A 96 -5.81 2.28 1.11
CA GLY A 96 -6.25 2.48 2.48
C GLY A 96 -6.82 1.18 3.08
N CYS A 97 -7.77 0.54 2.41
CA CYS A 97 -8.35 -0.73 2.85
C CYS A 97 -7.28 -1.81 3.06
N ALA A 98 -6.30 -1.93 2.16
CA ALA A 98 -5.20 -2.87 2.33
C ALA A 98 -4.43 -2.58 3.64
N TYR A 99 -4.03 -1.33 3.87
CA TYR A 99 -3.31 -0.94 5.08
C TYR A 99 -4.11 -1.14 6.37
N PHE A 100 -5.39 -0.82 6.35
CA PHE A 100 -6.29 -1.00 7.48
C PHE A 100 -6.68 -2.47 7.72
N SER A 101 -6.68 -3.31 6.69
CA SER A 101 -7.07 -4.72 6.79
C SER A 101 -6.19 -5.49 7.76
N TRP A 102 -4.89 -5.22 7.79
CA TRP A 102 -3.95 -5.86 8.72
C TRP A 102 -4.38 -5.69 10.18
N TYR A 103 -4.85 -4.49 10.53
CA TYR A 103 -5.35 -4.19 11.87
C TYR A 103 -6.73 -4.79 12.09
N ALA A 104 -7.64 -4.72 11.12
CA ALA A 104 -8.96 -5.35 11.22
C ALA A 104 -8.87 -6.87 11.44
N PHE A 105 -7.96 -7.56 10.75
CA PHE A 105 -7.68 -8.98 10.99
C PHE A 105 -7.17 -9.22 12.42
N ARG A 106 -6.32 -8.33 12.94
CA ARG A 106 -5.86 -8.40 14.34
C ARG A 106 -6.97 -8.24 15.38
N PHE A 107 -8.08 -7.59 15.03
CA PHE A 107 -9.23 -7.43 15.91
C PHE A 107 -10.22 -8.59 15.87
N LEU A 108 -10.38 -9.21 14.70
CA LEU A 108 -11.41 -10.22 14.46
C LEU A 108 -10.92 -11.66 14.67
N ALA A 109 -9.62 -11.92 14.52
CA ALA A 109 -8.98 -13.21 14.83
C ALA A 109 -8.63 -13.30 16.33
#